data_AF-A0A0Q9UJU1-F1
#
_entry.id   AF-A0A0Q9UJU1-F1
#
_cell.length_a   1.000
_cell.length_b   1.000
_cell.length_c   1.000
_cell.angle_alpha   90.00
_cell.angle_beta   90.00
_cell.angle_gamma   90.00
#
_symmetry.space_group_name_H-M   'P 1'
#
loop_
_entity.id
_entity.type
_entity.pdbx_description
1 polymer ?
#
loop_
_entity_poly.entity_id
_entity_poly.type
_entity_poly.pdbx_seq_one_letter_code
_entity_poly.pdbx_strand_id
1 'polypeptide(L)'
;MSDLQCAARVIVVNPPALSDVAWLASAIHLEKVQAVYAADDVPDTGPVESLADDLGVPSHLGHGDLHDGSSGLEELVDRHRGETVVVVRGGEAPDPVLLLVDADGVTAQPIEGLS
;
A
#
# COMPACT_ATOMS: atom_id res chain seq x y z
N MET A 1 -3.00 -27.84 -3.86
CA MET A 1 -2.87 -27.09 -2.59
C MET A 1 -2.79 -25.62 -2.97
N SER A 2 -3.52 -24.79 -2.24
CA SER A 2 -4.09 -23.51 -2.67
C SER A 2 -3.14 -22.31 -2.63
N ASP A 3 -2.29 -22.16 -3.64
CA ASP A 3 -1.55 -20.89 -3.79
C ASP A 3 -2.45 -19.76 -4.34
N LEU A 4 -3.64 -20.13 -4.85
CA LEU A 4 -4.67 -19.18 -5.32
C LEU A 4 -5.54 -18.58 -4.19
N GLN A 5 -5.34 -18.98 -2.92
CA GLN A 5 -6.20 -18.56 -1.80
C GLN A 5 -5.56 -17.53 -0.87
N CYS A 6 -4.31 -17.15 -1.09
CA CYS A 6 -3.66 -16.12 -0.27
C CYS A 6 -3.93 -14.75 -0.88
N ALA A 7 -4.87 -14.01 -0.30
CA ALA A 7 -5.15 -12.63 -0.67
C ALA A 7 -3.88 -11.77 -0.56
N ALA A 8 -3.63 -10.92 -1.55
CA ALA A 8 -2.65 -9.85 -1.43
C ALA A 8 -3.22 -8.79 -0.48
N ARG A 9 -2.36 -8.28 0.41
CA ARG A 9 -2.72 -7.21 1.36
C ARG A 9 -2.11 -5.91 0.84
N VAL A 10 -2.93 -4.96 0.43
CA VAL A 10 -2.48 -3.68 -0.09
C VAL A 10 -2.93 -2.58 0.83
N ILE A 11 -1.98 -1.94 1.52
CA ILE A 11 -2.24 -0.74 2.31
C ILE A 11 -2.19 0.46 1.37
N VAL A 12 -3.36 1.04 1.10
CA VAL A 12 -3.49 2.25 0.28
C VAL A 12 -3.28 3.47 1.17
N VAL A 13 -2.33 4.31 0.76
CA VAL A 13 -1.99 5.57 1.43
C VAL A 13 -2.14 6.71 0.42
N ASN A 14 -2.73 7.82 0.85
CA ASN A 14 -2.84 9.03 0.05
C ASN A 14 -1.97 10.15 0.64
N PRO A 15 -1.62 11.20 -0.14
CA PRO A 15 -0.72 12.26 0.31
C PRO A 15 -1.06 12.89 1.68
N PRO A 16 -2.33 13.12 2.06
CA PRO A 16 -2.63 13.67 3.38
C PRO A 16 -2.16 12.79 4.56
N ALA A 17 -2.17 11.46 4.39
CA ALA A 17 -1.72 10.50 5.39
C ALA A 17 -0.18 10.47 5.56
N LEU A 18 0.58 11.05 4.61
CA LEU A 18 2.03 11.14 4.65
C LEU A 18 2.54 12.37 5.42
N SER A 19 1.64 13.14 6.04
CA SER A 19 2.01 14.29 6.87
C SER A 19 2.76 13.92 8.16
N ASP A 20 2.53 12.70 8.68
CA ASP A 20 3.27 12.12 9.80
C ASP A 20 3.73 10.69 9.47
N VAL A 21 4.84 10.62 8.71
CA VAL A 21 5.43 9.35 8.25
C VAL A 21 5.82 8.44 9.41
N ALA A 22 6.41 8.99 10.47
CA ALA A 22 6.88 8.21 11.60
C ALA A 22 5.71 7.55 12.35
N TRP A 23 4.61 8.29 12.54
CA TRP A 23 3.39 7.71 13.10
C TRP A 23 2.81 6.63 12.20
N LEU A 24 2.71 6.89 10.88
CA LEU A 24 2.20 5.92 9.91
C LEU A 24 3.01 4.63 9.92
N ALA A 25 4.34 4.72 9.85
CA ALA A 25 5.26 3.59 9.89
C ALA A 25 5.06 2.77 11.18
N SER A 26 4.93 3.46 12.33
CA SER A 26 4.67 2.80 13.60
C SER A 26 3.33 2.07 13.62
N ALA A 27 2.29 2.65 13.01
CA ALA A 27 0.95 2.06 13.01
C ALA A 27 0.86 0.82 12.13
N ILE A 28 1.58 0.79 11.01
CA ILE A 28 1.57 -0.34 10.07
C ILE A 28 2.74 -1.32 10.26
N HIS A 29 3.59 -1.13 11.27
CA HIS A 29 4.77 -1.98 11.50
C HIS A 29 4.41 -3.47 11.69
N LEU A 30 3.27 -3.77 12.30
CA LEU A 30 2.80 -5.14 12.53
C LEU A 30 2.30 -5.84 11.27
N GLU A 31 2.07 -5.09 10.19
CA GLU A 31 1.53 -5.58 8.92
C GLU A 31 2.56 -6.32 8.06
N LYS A 32 3.83 -6.34 8.49
CA LYS A 32 4.95 -7.02 7.81
C LYS A 32 5.07 -6.62 6.35
N VAL A 33 5.01 -5.30 6.11
CA VAL A 33 5.16 -4.70 4.77
C VAL A 33 6.45 -5.22 4.12
N GLN A 34 6.37 -5.59 2.85
CA GLN A 34 7.51 -6.09 2.05
C GLN A 34 8.09 -5.02 1.12
N ALA A 35 7.27 -4.07 0.67
CA ALA A 35 7.67 -3.00 -0.22
C ALA A 35 6.69 -1.82 -0.18
N VAL A 36 7.17 -0.65 -0.57
CA VAL A 36 6.36 0.57 -0.76
C VAL A 36 6.40 0.96 -2.23
N TYR A 37 5.24 1.16 -2.85
CA TYR A 37 5.09 1.59 -4.25
C TYR A 37 4.47 2.98 -4.30
N ALA A 38 4.94 3.84 -5.20
CA ALA A 38 4.34 5.12 -5.49
C ALA A 38 3.81 5.17 -6.93
N ALA A 39 2.57 5.60 -7.09
CA ALA A 39 1.99 5.93 -8.39
C ALA A 39 2.58 7.24 -8.95
N ASP A 40 2.43 7.44 -10.27
CA ASP A 40 2.95 8.61 -10.98
C ASP A 40 2.25 9.93 -10.60
N ASP A 41 1.05 9.84 -10.03
CA ASP A 41 0.23 10.98 -9.64
C ASP A 41 0.50 11.47 -8.20
N VAL A 42 1.50 10.88 -7.52
CA VAL A 42 1.97 11.33 -6.21
C VAL A 42 2.91 12.54 -6.40
N PRO A 43 2.56 13.74 -5.88
CA PRO A 43 3.30 14.97 -6.19
C PRO A 43 4.66 15.08 -5.49
N ASP A 44 4.82 14.45 -4.32
CA ASP A 44 6.06 14.44 -3.55
C ASP A 44 6.38 13.01 -3.11
N THR A 45 7.51 12.50 -3.57
CA THR A 45 7.98 11.14 -3.28
C THR A 45 8.92 11.06 -2.08
N GLY A 46 9.39 12.20 -1.55
CA GLY A 46 10.28 12.23 -0.38
C GLY A 46 9.66 11.58 0.87
N PRO A 47 8.39 11.84 1.21
CA PRO A 47 7.71 11.14 2.30
C PRO A 47 7.54 9.63 2.04
N VAL A 48 7.45 9.22 0.77
CA VAL A 48 7.34 7.80 0.39
C VAL A 48 8.65 7.07 0.63
N GLU A 49 9.77 7.68 0.24
CA GLU A 49 11.11 7.16 0.53
C GLU A 49 11.35 7.07 2.04
N SER A 50 10.99 8.12 2.78
CA SER A 50 11.11 8.14 4.25
C SER A 50 10.28 7.03 4.91
N LEU A 51 9.06 6.76 4.40
CA LEU A 51 8.22 5.68 4.91
C LEU A 51 8.86 4.31 4.68
N ALA A 52 9.45 4.09 3.49
CA ALA A 52 10.13 2.85 3.18
C ALA A 52 11.38 2.64 4.04
N ASP A 53 12.14 3.71 4.29
CA ASP A 53 13.30 3.70 5.17
C ASP A 53 12.91 3.36 6.62
N ASP A 54 11.86 3.98 7.17
CA ASP A 54 11.37 3.71 8.52
C ASP A 54 10.84 2.27 8.68
N LEU A 55 10.25 1.71 7.63
CA LEU A 55 9.80 0.31 7.59
C LEU A 55 10.95 -0.68 7.31
N GLY A 56 12.11 -0.21 6.83
CA GLY A 56 13.25 -1.03 6.46
C GLY A 56 13.02 -1.88 5.20
N VAL A 57 12.23 -1.36 4.24
CA VAL A 57 11.81 -2.07 3.02
C VAL A 57 12.17 -1.28 1.76
N PRO A 58 12.26 -1.90 0.58
CA PRO A 58 12.47 -1.17 -0.67
C PRO A 58 11.30 -0.24 -1.03
N SER A 59 11.63 0.92 -1.61
CA SER A 59 10.69 1.81 -2.30
C SER A 59 10.78 1.67 -3.83
N HIS A 60 9.62 1.75 -4.49
CA HIS A 60 9.47 1.71 -5.93
C HIS A 60 8.65 2.91 -6.39
N LEU A 61 9.34 3.94 -6.88
CA LEU A 61 8.72 5.19 -7.32
C LEU A 61 8.36 5.13 -8.81
N GLY A 62 7.32 5.87 -9.19
CA GLY A 62 6.92 6.03 -10.58
C GLY A 62 6.40 4.74 -11.22
N HIS A 63 5.55 4.00 -10.50
CA HIS A 63 5.02 2.70 -10.94
C HIS A 63 3.80 2.83 -11.86
N GLY A 64 3.56 4.00 -12.47
CA GLY A 64 2.41 4.23 -13.33
C GLY A 64 1.11 4.43 -12.53
N ASP A 65 0.01 3.96 -13.10
CA ASP A 65 -1.32 4.01 -12.47
C ASP A 65 -1.51 2.81 -11.52
N LEU A 66 -1.82 3.12 -10.25
CA LEU A 66 -2.09 2.15 -9.18
C LEU A 66 -3.49 2.32 -8.57
N HIS A 67 -4.43 2.94 -9.31
CA HIS A 67 -5.82 3.03 -8.87
C HIS A 67 -6.53 1.68 -8.90
N ASP A 68 -7.67 1.60 -8.21
CA ASP A 68 -8.48 0.39 -8.17
C ASP A 68 -8.95 0.01 -9.59
N GLY A 69 -8.71 -1.24 -9.99
CA GLY A 69 -9.01 -1.74 -11.33
C GLY A 69 -7.98 -1.34 -12.41
N SER A 70 -6.87 -0.70 -12.04
CA SER A 70 -5.74 -0.49 -12.94
C SER A 70 -4.94 -1.78 -13.12
N SER A 71 -4.34 -1.95 -14.31
CA SER A 71 -3.47 -3.10 -14.58
C SER A 71 -2.21 -3.08 -13.71
N GLY A 72 -1.71 -1.89 -13.34
CA GLY A 72 -0.56 -1.75 -12.44
C GLY A 72 -0.86 -2.32 -11.05
N LEU A 73 -2.04 -2.03 -10.50
CA LEU A 73 -2.46 -2.60 -9.23
C LEU A 73 -2.68 -4.12 -9.33
N GLU A 74 -3.29 -4.61 -10.42
CA GLU A 74 -3.50 -6.05 -10.65
C GLU A 74 -2.18 -6.83 -10.71
N GLU A 75 -1.16 -6.29 -11.39
CA GLU A 75 0.18 -6.88 -11.44
C GLU A 75 0.86 -6.92 -10.07
N LEU A 76 0.71 -5.86 -9.26
CA LEU A 76 1.23 -5.84 -7.90
C LEU A 76 0.55 -6.87 -7.00
N VAL A 77 -0.78 -6.97 -7.09
CA VAL A 77 -1.56 -7.97 -6.36
C VAL A 77 -1.11 -9.38 -6.73
N ASP A 78 -0.92 -9.66 -8.01
CA ASP A 78 -0.48 -11.00 -8.45
C ASP A 78 0.95 -11.33 -7.99
N ARG A 79 1.83 -10.33 -7.98
CA ARG A 79 3.21 -10.46 -7.48
C ARG A 79 3.28 -10.69 -5.97
N HIS A 80 2.43 -10.03 -5.20
CA HIS A 80 2.48 -9.99 -3.74
C HIS A 80 1.36 -10.81 -3.07
N ARG A 81 0.92 -11.89 -3.72
CA ARG A 81 -0.05 -12.83 -3.12
C ARG A 81 0.46 -13.36 -1.78
N GLY A 82 -0.34 -13.19 -0.72
CA GLY A 82 0.02 -13.58 0.64
C GLY A 82 1.01 -12.65 1.33
N GLU A 83 1.41 -11.56 0.69
CA GLU A 83 2.30 -10.53 1.24
C GLU A 83 1.53 -9.23 1.48
N THR A 84 2.13 -8.34 2.27
CA THR A 84 1.64 -6.98 2.47
C THR A 84 2.53 -5.98 1.76
N VAL A 85 1.93 -5.08 0.99
CA VAL A 85 2.63 -3.95 0.37
C VAL A 85 1.90 -2.65 0.65
N VAL A 86 2.63 -1.54 0.63
CA VAL A 86 2.05 -0.20 0.69
C VAL A 86 2.00 0.35 -0.72
N VAL A 87 0.85 0.91 -1.10
CA VAL A 87 0.66 1.66 -2.35
C VAL A 87 0.29 3.09 -2.00
N VAL A 88 1.19 4.00 -2.34
CA VAL A 88 0.94 5.44 -2.29
C VAL A 88 0.41 5.90 -3.64
N ARG A 89 -0.77 6.50 -3.66
CA ARG A 89 -1.40 7.04 -4.88
C ARG A 89 -2.07 8.36 -4.61
N GLY A 90 -2.31 9.16 -5.65
CA GLY A 90 -3.07 10.40 -5.53
C GLY A 90 -4.44 10.20 -4.91
N GLY A 91 -4.94 11.25 -4.24
CA GLY A 91 -6.22 11.24 -3.56
C GLY A 91 -6.23 12.13 -2.31
N GLU A 92 -7.42 12.29 -1.74
CA GLU A 92 -7.66 13.21 -0.61
C GLU A 92 -8.01 12.50 0.69
N ALA A 93 -8.02 11.16 0.70
CA ALA A 93 -8.34 10.40 1.91
C ALA A 93 -7.25 10.62 2.98
N PRO A 94 -7.62 11.02 4.21
CA PRO A 94 -6.66 11.22 5.28
C PRO A 94 -6.20 9.91 5.93
N ASP A 95 -7.06 8.88 5.86
CA ASP A 95 -6.86 7.63 6.56
C ASP A 95 -6.45 6.53 5.58
N PRO A 96 -5.32 5.84 5.82
CA PRO A 96 -4.95 4.65 5.09
C PRO A 96 -6.00 3.54 5.19
N VAL A 97 -6.14 2.78 4.11
CA VAL A 97 -7.10 1.66 4.02
C VAL A 97 -6.38 0.39 3.64
N LEU A 98 -6.72 -0.73 4.26
CA LEU A 98 -6.24 -2.04 3.87
C LEU A 98 -7.20 -2.66 2.85
N LEU A 99 -6.70 -2.94 1.66
CA LEU A 99 -7.36 -3.74 0.65
C LEU A 99 -6.90 -5.20 0.77
N LEU A 100 -7.86 -6.11 0.86
CA LEU A 100 -7.65 -7.54 0.65
C LEU A 100 -8.08 -7.86 -0.78
N VAL A 101 -7.15 -8.32 -1.60
CA VAL A 101 -7.41 -8.65 -3.00
C VAL A 101 -7.12 -10.12 -3.24
N ASP A 102 -8.16 -10.86 -3.64
CA ASP A 102 -8.06 -12.27 -3.99
C ASP A 102 -8.87 -12.57 -5.27
N ALA A 103 -9.06 -13.85 -5.57
CA ALA A 103 -9.82 -14.28 -6.75
C ALA A 103 -11.32 -13.98 -6.66
N ASP A 104 -11.85 -13.74 -5.46
CA ASP A 104 -13.26 -13.48 -5.20
C ASP A 104 -13.58 -11.97 -5.23
N GLY A 105 -12.56 -11.11 -5.09
CA GLY A 105 -12.63 -9.69 -5.38
C GLY A 105 -11.76 -8.82 -4.47
N VAL A 106 -12.20 -7.58 -4.27
CA VAL A 106 -11.52 -6.59 -3.43
C VAL A 106 -12.39 -6.28 -2.22
N THR A 107 -11.84 -6.41 -1.02
CA THR A 107 -12.46 -5.97 0.23
C THR A 107 -11.64 -4.87 0.87
N ALA A 108 -12.25 -3.72 1.15
CA ALA A 108 -11.62 -2.62 1.85
C ALA A 108 -11.98 -2.64 3.34
N GLN A 109 -10.99 -2.47 4.22
CA GLN A 109 -11.18 -2.37 5.66
C GLN A 109 -10.29 -1.28 6.27
N PRO A 110 -10.73 -0.64 7.37
CA PRO A 110 -9.86 0.22 8.16
C PRO A 110 -8.67 -0.57 8.71
N ILE A 111 -7.54 0.11 8.93
CA ILE A 111 -6.41 -0.50 9.64
C ILE A 111 -6.66 -0.34 11.14
N GLU A 112 -6.62 -1.46 11.87
CA GLU A 112 -6.79 -1.44 13.33
C GLU A 112 -5.71 -0.55 13.97
N GLY A 113 -6.12 0.42 14.79
CA GLY A 113 -5.21 1.35 15.47
C GLY A 113 -5.02 2.70 14.78
N LEU A 114 -5.65 2.95 13.62
CA LEU A 114 -5.68 4.27 12.96
C LEU A 114 -6.96 5.09 13.25
N SER A 115 -7.88 4.58 14.07
CA SER A 115 -9.18 5.18 14.41
C SER A 115 -9.20 5.94 15.74
#